data_AF-A0A7K8X3Q6-F1
#
_entry.id   AF-A0A7K8X3Q6-F1
#
_cell.length_a   1.000
_cell.length_b   1.000
_cell.length_c   1.000
_cell.angle_alpha   90.00
_cell.angle_beta   90.00
_cell.angle_gamma   90.00
#
_symmetry.space_group_name_H-M   'P 1'
#
loop_
_entity.id
_entity.type
_entity.pdbx_description
1 polymer ?
#
loop_
_entity_poly.entity_id
_entity_poly.type
_entity_poly.pdbx_seq_one_letter_code
_entity_poly.pdbx_strand_id
1 'polypeptide(L)'
;MKKSVEEDVFIPLYPKSTVEDKSSLRSKFQERCFWSAVKLLSNVLLWDGIVQEDALRGLGLNKLLNRYLLLNLLNTPPGLDHIEKCSKVVACFPQRWFQDLKSGSTLPELLNFCQHLLQ
;
A
#
# COMPACT_ATOMS: atom_id res chain seq x y z
N MET A 1 -8.58 -0.23 16.84
CA MET A 1 -7.94 0.20 15.58
C MET A 1 -7.67 -0.93 14.60
N LYS A 2 -7.02 -2.05 14.98
CA LYS A 2 -6.81 -3.20 14.06
C LYS A 2 -8.11 -3.66 13.38
N LYS A 3 -9.17 -3.88 14.17
CA LYS A 3 -10.52 -4.23 13.68
C LYS A 3 -11.03 -3.22 12.65
N SER A 4 -10.96 -1.92 12.95
CA SER A 4 -11.37 -0.86 12.01
C SER A 4 -10.58 -0.90 10.70
N VAL A 5 -9.26 -1.12 10.73
CA VAL A 5 -8.48 -1.25 9.49
C VAL A 5 -8.91 -2.49 8.69
N GLU A 6 -9.21 -3.59 9.37
CA GLU A 6 -9.60 -4.87 8.75
C GLU A 6 -11.04 -4.92 8.23
N GLU A 7 -11.92 -4.06 8.75
CA GLU A 7 -13.36 -4.09 8.47
C GLU A 7 -13.83 -2.85 7.69
N ASP A 8 -13.24 -1.68 7.94
CA ASP A 8 -13.73 -0.41 7.40
C ASP A 8 -12.94 0.06 6.16
N VAL A 9 -11.71 -0.43 5.96
CA VAL A 9 -10.94 -0.11 4.76
C VAL A 9 -11.49 -0.89 3.58
N PHE A 10 -11.86 -0.15 2.53
CA PHE A 10 -12.40 -0.72 1.31
C PHE A 10 -11.85 -0.01 0.08
N ILE A 11 -11.24 -0.79 -0.82
CA ILE A 11 -10.85 -0.36 -2.17
C ILE A 11 -11.57 -1.30 -3.14
N PRO A 12 -12.57 -0.82 -3.90
CA PRO A 12 -13.28 -1.68 -4.84
C PRO A 12 -12.33 -2.13 -5.95
N LEU A 13 -12.54 -3.33 -6.48
CA LEU A 13 -11.88 -3.79 -7.70
C LEU A 13 -12.87 -3.69 -8.86
N TYR A 14 -12.40 -3.16 -9.99
CA TYR A 14 -13.19 -3.03 -11.21
C TYR A 14 -12.50 -3.76 -12.36
N PRO A 15 -13.26 -4.18 -13.39
CA PRO A 15 -12.67 -4.71 -14.62
C PRO A 15 -11.68 -3.71 -15.23
N LYS A 16 -10.61 -4.22 -15.84
CA LYS A 16 -9.54 -3.38 -16.44
C LYS A 16 -10.09 -2.31 -17.38
N SER A 17 -11.06 -2.66 -18.23
CA SER A 17 -11.73 -1.72 -19.14
C SER A 17 -12.40 -0.53 -18.44
N THR A 18 -12.87 -0.71 -17.21
CA THR A 18 -13.46 0.36 -16.40
C THR A 18 -12.40 1.23 -15.73
N VAL A 19 -11.27 0.62 -15.32
CA VAL A 19 -10.16 1.33 -14.67
C VAL A 19 -9.40 2.20 -15.69
N GLU A 20 -9.20 1.67 -16.89
CA GLU A 20 -8.55 2.35 -18.03
C GLU A 20 -9.32 3.61 -18.45
N ASP A 21 -10.64 3.59 -18.37
CA ASP A 21 -11.45 4.81 -18.48
C ASP A 21 -11.36 5.64 -17.19
N LYS A 22 -10.31 6.46 -17.10
CA LYS A 22 -10.08 7.42 -16.00
C LYS A 22 -11.19 8.46 -15.86
N SER A 23 -12.05 8.64 -16.87
CA SER A 23 -13.19 9.55 -16.78
C SER A 23 -14.36 8.94 -15.99
N SER A 24 -14.42 7.60 -15.93
CA SER A 24 -15.51 6.86 -15.29
C SER A 24 -15.62 7.15 -13.80
N LEU A 25 -16.85 7.19 -13.30
CA LEU A 25 -17.13 7.39 -11.87
C LEU A 25 -16.53 6.27 -11.01
N ARG A 26 -16.47 5.05 -11.55
CA ARG A 26 -15.89 3.87 -10.90
C ARG A 26 -14.39 4.01 -10.74
N SER A 27 -13.67 4.35 -11.80
CA SER A 27 -12.23 4.61 -11.76
C SER A 27 -11.91 5.73 -10.74
N LYS A 28 -12.61 6.87 -10.82
CA LYS A 28 -12.44 7.98 -9.87
C LYS A 28 -12.72 7.61 -8.41
N PHE A 29 -13.72 6.74 -8.16
CA PHE A 29 -14.02 6.29 -6.80
C PHE A 29 -12.94 5.36 -6.25
N GLN A 30 -12.48 4.41 -7.07
CA GLN A 30 -11.37 3.52 -6.70
C GLN A 30 -10.10 4.32 -6.37
N GLU A 31 -9.77 5.33 -7.19
CA GLU A 31 -8.64 6.24 -6.93
C GLU A 31 -8.76 6.92 -5.56
N ARG A 32 -9.92 7.51 -5.24
CA ARG A 32 -10.14 8.14 -3.95
C ARG A 32 -9.95 7.16 -2.79
N CYS A 33 -10.47 5.94 -2.91
CA CYS A 33 -10.28 4.89 -1.90
C CYS A 33 -8.80 4.52 -1.75
N PHE A 34 -8.08 4.34 -2.87
CA PHE A 34 -6.65 4.03 -2.86
C PHE A 34 -5.86 5.13 -2.15
N TRP A 35 -6.03 6.39 -2.53
CA TRP A 35 -5.31 7.51 -1.92
C TRP A 35 -5.67 7.71 -0.45
N SER A 36 -6.92 7.43 -0.06
CA SER A 36 -7.32 7.44 1.35
C SER A 36 -6.61 6.35 2.15
N ALA A 37 -6.45 5.15 1.58
CA ALA A 37 -5.72 4.06 2.21
C ALA A 37 -4.20 4.32 2.28
N VAL A 38 -3.60 4.98 1.26
CA VAL A 38 -2.20 5.43 1.32
C VAL A 38 -2.00 6.47 2.42
N LYS A 39 -2.91 7.45 2.54
CA LYS A 39 -2.87 8.43 3.63
C LYS A 39 -2.99 7.77 5.00
N LEU A 40 -3.87 6.77 5.14
CA LEU A 40 -3.98 5.98 6.36
C LEU A 40 -2.69 5.22 6.66
N LEU A 41 -2.05 4.63 5.65
CA LEU A 41 -0.75 3.95 5.80
C LEU A 41 0.30 4.92 6.33
N SER A 42 0.45 6.08 5.71
CA SER A 42 1.36 7.12 6.17
C SER A 42 1.09 7.50 7.64
N ASN A 43 -0.18 7.76 7.99
CA ASN A 43 -0.56 8.12 9.36
C ASN A 43 -0.24 7.01 10.38
N VAL A 44 -0.50 5.75 10.03
CA VAL A 44 -0.18 4.60 10.89
C VAL A 44 1.33 4.51 11.08
N LEU A 45 2.10 4.60 10.01
CA LEU A 45 3.56 4.45 10.04
C LEU A 45 4.30 5.62 10.72
N LEU A 46 3.67 6.78 10.90
CA LEU A 46 4.20 7.86 11.74
C LEU A 46 4.31 7.47 13.22
N TRP A 47 3.73 6.35 13.66
CA TRP A 47 3.86 5.85 15.03
C TRP A 47 5.14 5.04 15.26
N ASP A 48 5.99 4.98 14.25
CA ASP A 48 7.32 4.41 14.33
C ASP A 48 8.12 5.04 15.48
N GLY A 49 8.70 4.19 16.35
CA GLY A 49 9.38 4.64 17.57
C GLY A 49 8.47 4.99 18.76
N ILE A 50 7.14 4.98 18.58
CA ILE A 50 6.15 5.20 19.65
C ILE A 50 5.50 3.88 20.07
N VAL A 51 5.11 3.06 19.09
CA VAL A 51 4.47 1.76 19.30
C VAL A 51 5.45 0.64 18.98
N GLN A 52 5.24 -0.54 19.58
CA GLN A 52 6.04 -1.73 19.30
C GLN A 52 6.05 -2.05 17.80
N GLU A 53 7.25 -2.27 17.26
CA GLU A 53 7.47 -2.37 15.82
C GLU A 53 6.71 -3.51 15.17
N ASP A 54 6.64 -4.68 15.82
CA ASP A 54 5.86 -5.84 15.32
C ASP A 54 4.36 -5.53 15.21
N ALA A 55 3.81 -4.78 16.16
CA ALA A 55 2.42 -4.35 16.12
C ALA A 55 2.18 -3.34 15.00
N LEU A 56 3.13 -2.42 14.78
CA LEU A 56 3.08 -1.42 13.73
C LEU A 56 3.19 -2.04 12.33
N ARG A 57 4.16 -2.92 12.12
CA ARG A 57 4.31 -3.71 10.88
C ARG A 57 3.11 -4.61 10.64
N GLY A 58 2.63 -5.27 11.69
CA GLY A 58 1.41 -6.07 11.66
C GLY A 58 0.20 -5.28 11.17
N LEU A 59 0.04 -4.03 11.63
CA LEU A 59 -1.08 -3.19 11.20
C LEU A 59 -0.86 -2.57 9.81
N GLY A 60 0.25 -1.88 9.59
CA GLY A 60 0.52 -1.11 8.38
C GLY A 60 0.88 -2.00 7.18
N LEU A 61 1.78 -2.97 7.36
CA LEU A 61 2.23 -3.81 6.25
C LEU A 61 1.29 -4.98 5.99
N ASN A 62 0.92 -5.74 7.03
CA ASN A 62 0.08 -6.92 6.81
C ASN A 62 -1.40 -6.56 6.60
N LYS A 63 -1.99 -5.74 7.47
CA LYS A 63 -3.44 -5.47 7.41
C LYS A 63 -3.83 -4.36 6.45
N LEU A 64 -2.93 -3.45 6.08
CA LEU A 64 -3.24 -2.36 5.18
C LEU A 64 -2.59 -2.51 3.79
N LEU A 65 -1.26 -2.58 3.73
CA LEU A 65 -0.54 -2.71 2.46
C LEU A 65 -0.87 -4.01 1.74
N ASN A 66 -0.57 -5.16 2.35
CA ASN A 66 -0.72 -6.46 1.70
C ASN A 66 -2.17 -6.84 1.43
N ARG A 67 -3.09 -6.43 2.32
CA ARG A 67 -4.51 -6.79 2.20
C ARG A 67 -5.26 -5.93 1.18
N TYR A 68 -4.94 -4.64 1.06
CA TYR A 68 -5.74 -3.71 0.25
C TYR A 68 -4.94 -3.02 -0.85
N LEU A 69 -3.84 -2.35 -0.49
CA LEU A 69 -3.09 -1.52 -1.44
C LEU A 69 -2.42 -2.36 -2.53
N LEU A 70 -1.75 -3.45 -2.15
CA LEU A 70 -1.04 -4.32 -3.09
C LEU A 70 -1.99 -4.91 -4.14
N LEU A 71 -3.19 -5.30 -3.75
CA LEU A 71 -4.19 -5.84 -4.67
C LEU A 71 -4.64 -4.80 -5.71
N ASN A 72 -4.75 -3.52 -5.32
CA ASN A 72 -5.03 -2.45 -6.27
C ASN A 72 -3.83 -2.19 -7.20
N LEU A 73 -2.61 -2.20 -6.68
CA LEU A 73 -1.39 -2.01 -7.48
C LEU A 73 -1.21 -3.11 -8.53
N LEU A 74 -1.47 -4.37 -8.19
CA LEU A 74 -1.45 -5.51 -9.11
C LEU A 74 -2.48 -5.40 -10.24
N ASN A 75 -3.55 -4.63 -10.02
CA ASN A 75 -4.61 -4.42 -11.02
C ASN A 75 -4.51 -3.05 -11.72
N THR A 76 -3.52 -2.23 -11.35
CA THR A 76 -3.27 -0.95 -12.02
C THR A 76 -2.42 -1.20 -13.28
N PRO A 77 -2.84 -0.75 -14.47
CA PRO A 77 -2.05 -0.90 -15.69
C PRO A 77 -0.66 -0.25 -15.56
N PRO A 78 0.39 -0.82 -16.18
CA PRO A 78 1.71 -0.20 -16.20
C PRO A 78 1.67 1.22 -16.79
N GLY A 79 2.43 2.14 -16.20
CA GLY A 79 2.52 3.53 -16.66
C GLY A 79 2.86 4.50 -15.53
N LEU A 80 2.83 5.80 -15.83
CA LEU A 80 3.18 6.86 -14.87
C LEU A 80 2.32 6.82 -13.60
N ASP A 81 1.04 6.49 -13.74
CA ASP A 81 0.09 6.35 -12.62
C ASP A 81 0.51 5.25 -11.63
N HIS A 82 0.89 4.09 -12.16
CA HIS A 82 1.37 2.96 -11.37
C HIS A 82 2.69 3.29 -10.67
N ILE A 83 3.63 3.93 -11.37
CA ILE A 83 4.91 4.35 -10.80
C ILE A 83 4.68 5.35 -9.66
N GLU A 84 3.79 6.33 -9.85
CA GLU A 84 3.45 7.30 -8.81
C GLU A 84 2.86 6.62 -7.58
N LYS A 85 1.90 5.70 -7.76
CA LYS A 85 1.30 4.95 -6.65
C LYS A 85 2.34 4.13 -5.89
N CYS A 86 3.20 3.39 -6.59
CA CYS A 86 4.30 2.64 -5.99
C CYS A 86 5.26 3.56 -5.21
N SER A 87 5.66 4.67 -5.81
CA SER A 87 6.54 5.68 -5.18
C SER A 87 5.93 6.24 -3.90
N LYS A 88 4.63 6.58 -3.91
CA LYS A 88 3.92 7.11 -2.74
C LYS A 88 3.80 6.08 -1.61
N VAL A 89 3.59 4.81 -1.94
CA VAL A 89 3.61 3.72 -0.94
C VAL A 89 5.01 3.59 -0.32
N VAL A 90 6.07 3.55 -1.13
CA VAL A 90 7.47 3.46 -0.64
C VAL A 90 7.81 4.65 0.26
N ALA A 91 7.38 5.86 -0.12
CA ALA A 91 7.62 7.07 0.65
C ALA A 91 6.98 7.08 2.05
N CYS A 92 6.05 6.16 2.34
CA CYS A 92 5.44 6.03 3.67
C CYS A 92 6.34 5.26 4.66
N PHE A 93 7.32 4.48 4.19
CA PHE A 93 8.06 3.56 5.05
C PHE A 93 9.14 4.27 5.88
N PRO A 94 9.25 3.98 7.19
CA PRO A 94 10.32 4.51 8.01
C PRO A 94 11.69 4.03 7.53
N GLN A 95 12.62 4.96 7.28
CA GLN A 95 13.97 4.63 6.80
C GLN A 95 14.73 3.71 7.76
N ARG A 96 14.48 3.84 9.09
CA ARG A 96 15.17 3.04 10.12
C ARG A 96 14.91 1.53 9.99
N TRP A 97 13.78 1.13 9.41
CA TRP A 97 13.46 -0.30 9.19
C TRP A 97 14.41 -1.00 8.22
N PHE A 98 15.19 -0.22 7.45
CA PHE A 98 16.06 -0.74 6.40
C PHE A 98 17.55 -0.54 6.70
N GLN A 99 17.92 0.06 7.84
CA GLN A 99 19.32 0.40 8.13
C GLN A 99 20.22 -0.83 8.35
N ASP A 100 19.70 -1.86 9.01
CA ASP A 100 20.45 -3.07 9.36
C ASP A 100 20.21 -4.24 8.38
N LEU A 101 19.53 -3.99 7.27
CA LEU A 101 19.25 -5.02 6.27
C LEU A 101 20.50 -5.30 5.44
N LYS A 102 20.79 -6.58 5.22
CA LYS A 102 21.81 -7.01 4.27
C LYS A 102 21.40 -6.57 2.87
N SER A 103 22.39 -6.26 2.01
CA SER A 103 22.12 -5.96 0.61
C SER A 103 21.27 -7.08 -0.04
N GLY A 104 20.21 -6.68 -0.73
CA GLY A 104 19.25 -7.60 -1.35
C GLY A 104 18.23 -8.23 -0.40
N SER A 105 18.23 -7.90 0.89
CA SER A 105 17.21 -8.34 1.85
C SER A 105 16.13 -7.26 2.09
N THR A 106 14.95 -7.70 2.50
CA THR A 106 13.81 -6.84 2.82
C THR A 106 13.05 -7.41 4.01
N LEU A 107 12.07 -6.67 4.53
CA LEU A 107 11.18 -7.17 5.58
C LEU A 107 10.30 -8.30 5.03
N PRO A 108 10.02 -9.38 5.79
CA PRO A 108 9.17 -10.47 5.34
C PRO A 108 7.81 -10.00 4.82
N GLU A 109 7.21 -8.99 5.46
CA GLU A 109 5.93 -8.42 5.08
C GLU A 109 5.98 -7.65 3.75
N LEU A 110 7.17 -7.22 3.32
CA LEU A 110 7.36 -6.47 2.06
C LEU A 110 7.69 -7.37 0.86
N LEU A 111 7.90 -8.67 1.06
CA LEU A 111 8.34 -9.58 -0.01
C LEU A 111 7.45 -9.51 -1.27
N ASN A 112 6.12 -9.59 -1.10
CA ASN A 112 5.19 -9.53 -2.23
C ASN A 112 5.22 -8.17 -2.93
N PHE A 113 5.39 -7.09 -2.16
CA PHE A 113 5.49 -5.75 -2.74
C PHE A 113 6.81 -5.58 -3.50
N CYS A 114 7.94 -6.02 -2.95
CA CYS A 114 9.22 -6.02 -3.65
C CYS A 114 9.18 -6.85 -4.92
N GLN A 115 8.54 -8.02 -4.92
CA GLN A 115 8.34 -8.83 -6.13
C GLN A 115 7.52 -8.09 -7.18
N HIS A 116 6.44 -7.41 -6.77
CA HIS A 116 5.62 -6.58 -7.67
C HIS A 116 6.42 -5.42 -8.30
N LEU A 117 7.33 -4.80 -7.54
CA LEU A 117 8.18 -3.71 -8.06
C LEU A 117 9.23 -4.16 -9.10
N LEU A 118 9.50 -5.46 -9.18
CA LEU A 118 10.48 -6.03 -10.12
C LEU A 118 9.86 -6.54 -11.43
N GLN A 119 8.52 -6.50 -11.55
CA GLN A 119 7.78 -6.86 -12.77
C GLN A 119 7.73 -5.69 -13.75
#